data_AF-Q6HI30-F1
#
_entry.id   AF-Q6HI30-F1
#
_cell.length_a   1.000
_cell.length_b   1.000
_cell.length_c   1.000
_cell.angle_alpha   90.00
_cell.angle_beta   90.00
_cell.angle_gamma   90.00
#
_symmetry.space_group_name_H-M   'P 1'
#
loop_
_entity.id
_entity.type
_entity.pdbx_description
1 polymer ?
#
loop_
_entity_poly.entity_id
_entity_poly.type
_entity_poly.pdbx_seq_one_letter_code
_entity_poly.pdbx_strand_id
1 'polypeptide(L)'
;MGSVQRLLQRDIWYVTFKTNKRFISTYYFTVNDFFKNDWIKRSEQYQLDPFNENVFGEGANKASVLKIGMDVQYSSRFPSNHYPSGKIETYSFYSSILNNTRKIHIYTPHDYSHNSYLQELLIVFDGNSFINDLSITKTLNYLIYEKEIPSCIAVAIDPVDRLEELTYNDKMNTFLTKELLPWIQTKYHVYQKAKHTTIAGFSLGGLAAFYAALQNPYIFGNVLSMSGSVHWKKGNYENTIPWIENQISSIDSNATHLNSYIAVGKLENEPLLTANRRLYKASEEKKYQSFKADVIACGGEKSYSMD
;
A
#
# COMPACT_ATOMS: atom_id res chain seq x y z
N MET A 1 -0.75 -9.38 -20.42
CA MET A 1 -1.90 -8.79 -21.13
C MET A 1 -2.33 -9.78 -22.19
N GLY A 2 -3.63 -10.09 -22.27
CA GLY A 2 -4.18 -10.92 -23.34
C GLY A 2 -5.20 -10.09 -24.11
N SER A 3 -4.98 -9.93 -25.41
CA SER A 3 -6.03 -9.44 -26.32
C SER A 3 -7.10 -10.51 -26.42
N VAL A 4 -8.37 -10.14 -26.29
CA VAL A 4 -9.48 -11.06 -26.55
C VAL A 4 -9.66 -11.25 -28.06
N GLN A 5 -10.07 -12.46 -28.44
CA GLN A 5 -10.28 -12.85 -29.82
C GLN A 5 -11.77 -12.86 -30.13
N ARG A 6 -12.16 -12.27 -31.26
CA ARG A 6 -13.54 -12.37 -31.76
C ARG A 6 -13.80 -13.78 -32.27
N LEU A 7 -14.90 -14.38 -31.80
CA LEU A 7 -15.31 -15.71 -32.21
C LEU A 7 -16.07 -15.64 -33.54
N LEU A 8 -15.37 -15.97 -34.63
CA LEU A 8 -15.92 -15.97 -36.00
C LEU A 8 -16.53 -14.59 -36.35
N GLN A 9 -17.68 -14.57 -37.03
CA GLN A 9 -18.44 -13.36 -37.37
C GLN A 9 -19.53 -13.04 -36.34
N ARG A 10 -19.37 -13.48 -35.08
CA ARG A 10 -20.33 -13.20 -33.99
C ARG A 10 -19.84 -12.05 -33.13
N ASP A 11 -20.72 -11.49 -32.33
CA ASP A 11 -20.40 -10.43 -31.36
C ASP A 11 -19.96 -11.03 -30.01
N ILE A 12 -19.16 -12.10 -30.09
CA ILE A 12 -18.62 -12.81 -28.94
C ILE A 12 -17.10 -12.65 -28.97
N TRP A 13 -16.55 -12.20 -27.86
CA TRP A 13 -15.12 -12.05 -27.65
C TRP A 13 -14.68 -12.95 -26.50
N TYR A 14 -13.53 -13.61 -26.63
CA TYR A 14 -13.03 -14.50 -25.58
C TYR A 14 -11.51 -14.40 -25.42
N VAL A 15 -11.05 -14.62 -24.19
CA VAL A 15 -9.64 -14.86 -23.90
C VAL A 15 -9.54 -16.04 -22.94
N THR A 16 -8.57 -16.91 -23.20
CA THR A 16 -8.27 -18.03 -22.32
C THR A 16 -6.91 -17.81 -21.70
N PHE A 17 -6.79 -18.03 -20.39
CA PHE A 17 -5.49 -18.01 -19.72
C PHE A 17 -5.37 -19.20 -18.77
N LYS A 18 -4.12 -19.58 -18.51
CA LYS A 18 -3.79 -20.63 -17.55
C LYS A 18 -3.53 -20.00 -16.19
N THR A 19 -4.07 -20.60 -15.15
CA THR A 19 -3.86 -20.20 -13.75
C THR A 19 -3.81 -21.42 -12.84
N ASN A 20 -3.48 -21.21 -11.57
CA ASN A 20 -3.50 -22.27 -10.57
C ASN A 20 -4.93 -22.74 -10.27
N LYS A 21 -5.07 -23.93 -9.70
CA LYS A 21 -6.37 -24.47 -9.22
C LYS A 21 -7.07 -23.58 -8.19
N ARG A 22 -6.32 -22.67 -7.57
CA ARG A 22 -6.76 -21.68 -6.60
C ARG A 22 -6.25 -20.32 -7.05
N PHE A 23 -7.16 -19.41 -7.39
CA PHE A 23 -6.84 -18.09 -7.94
C PHE A 23 -7.90 -17.06 -7.56
N ILE A 24 -7.44 -15.85 -7.27
CA ILE A 24 -8.30 -14.68 -7.13
C ILE A 24 -7.57 -13.45 -7.65
N SER A 25 -8.25 -12.64 -8.45
CA SER A 25 -7.70 -11.41 -8.99
C SER A 25 -8.85 -10.50 -9.44
N THR A 26 -8.58 -9.19 -9.43
CA THR A 26 -9.43 -8.21 -10.08
C THR A 26 -9.11 -8.15 -11.58
N TYR A 27 -10.10 -7.82 -12.39
CA TYR A 27 -9.92 -7.57 -13.82
C TYR A 27 -10.90 -6.49 -14.31
N TYR A 28 -10.55 -5.97 -15.48
CA TYR A 28 -11.31 -4.98 -16.24
C TYR A 28 -11.26 -5.34 -17.71
N PHE A 29 -12.21 -4.81 -18.47
CA PHE A 29 -12.13 -4.74 -19.92
C PHE A 29 -11.82 -3.31 -20.36
N THR A 30 -11.06 -3.19 -21.45
CA THR A 30 -10.94 -1.97 -22.25
C THR A 30 -11.42 -2.29 -23.65
N VAL A 31 -12.28 -1.45 -24.22
CA VAL A 31 -12.84 -1.65 -25.56
C VAL A 31 -12.16 -0.69 -26.53
N ASN A 32 -11.67 -1.19 -27.67
CA ASN A 32 -10.90 -0.43 -28.64
C ASN A 32 -9.60 0.16 -28.05
N ASP A 33 -8.79 -0.70 -27.42
CA ASP A 33 -7.60 -0.28 -26.68
C ASP A 33 -6.38 -0.05 -27.57
N PHE A 34 -6.12 1.21 -27.91
CA PHE A 34 -4.94 1.59 -28.70
C PHE A 34 -3.78 2.15 -27.85
N PHE A 35 -3.86 2.07 -26.51
CA PHE A 35 -2.98 2.81 -25.60
C PHE A 35 -1.58 2.22 -25.44
N LYS A 36 -1.24 1.09 -26.11
CA LYS A 36 0.06 0.41 -26.02
C LYS A 36 0.55 0.25 -24.56
N ASN A 37 1.51 1.07 -24.11
CA ASN A 37 2.07 1.03 -22.75
C ASN A 37 1.61 2.20 -21.86
N ASP A 38 0.66 3.03 -22.31
CA ASP A 38 0.09 4.14 -21.52
C ASP A 38 -1.01 3.61 -20.59
N TRP A 39 -0.58 3.04 -19.46
CA TRP A 39 -1.47 2.41 -18.48
C TRP A 39 -2.42 3.40 -17.80
N ILE A 40 -2.03 4.67 -17.72
CA ILE A 40 -2.83 5.73 -17.09
C ILE A 40 -4.04 6.02 -17.98
N LYS A 41 -3.82 6.34 -19.26
CA LYS A 41 -4.94 6.55 -20.20
C LYS A 41 -5.78 5.30 -20.38
N ARG A 42 -5.15 4.12 -20.33
CA ARG A 42 -5.88 2.86 -20.39
C ARG A 42 -6.83 2.70 -19.20
N SER A 43 -6.39 3.01 -17.97
CA SER A 43 -7.24 2.86 -16.79
C SER A 43 -8.44 3.80 -16.77
N GLU A 44 -8.35 4.94 -17.45
CA GLU A 44 -9.48 5.86 -17.65
C GLU A 44 -10.63 5.24 -18.48
N GLN A 45 -10.36 4.16 -19.21
CA GLN A 45 -11.35 3.45 -20.04
C GLN A 45 -11.76 2.08 -19.49
N TYR A 46 -11.40 1.77 -18.24
CA TYR A 46 -11.76 0.50 -17.62
C TYR A 46 -13.28 0.36 -17.48
N GLN A 47 -13.76 -0.79 -17.95
CA GLN A 47 -15.14 -1.23 -17.83
C GLN A 47 -15.20 -2.50 -16.99
N LEU A 48 -16.23 -2.59 -16.15
CA LEU A 48 -16.56 -3.81 -15.43
C LEU A 48 -17.11 -4.86 -16.40
N ASP A 49 -16.94 -6.12 -16.05
CA ASP A 49 -17.64 -7.22 -16.71
C ASP A 49 -19.14 -7.15 -16.35
N PRO A 50 -20.03 -6.83 -17.29
CA PRO A 50 -21.46 -6.70 -17.01
C PRO A 50 -22.11 -8.03 -16.63
N PHE A 51 -21.44 -9.16 -16.84
CA PHE A 51 -21.94 -10.50 -16.53
C PHE A 51 -21.36 -11.08 -15.24
N ASN A 52 -20.43 -10.38 -14.56
CA ASN A 52 -19.85 -10.84 -13.31
C ASN A 52 -20.39 -10.05 -12.12
N GLU A 53 -21.23 -10.69 -11.30
CA GLU A 53 -21.78 -10.09 -10.08
C GLU A 53 -20.73 -9.93 -8.96
N ASN A 54 -19.58 -10.61 -9.05
CA ASN A 54 -18.52 -10.45 -8.07
C ASN A 54 -17.72 -9.19 -8.36
N VAL A 55 -17.89 -8.18 -7.50
CA VAL A 55 -17.14 -6.93 -7.56
C VAL A 55 -16.38 -6.66 -6.26
N PHE A 56 -15.28 -5.92 -6.36
CA PHE A 56 -14.47 -5.42 -5.25
C PHE A 56 -14.35 -3.90 -5.35
N GLY A 57 -14.25 -3.22 -4.21
CA GLY A 57 -14.14 -1.76 -4.14
C GLY A 57 -15.48 -1.03 -4.29
N GLU A 58 -15.44 0.30 -4.20
CA GLU A 58 -16.60 1.18 -4.28
C GLU A 58 -16.39 2.33 -5.27
N GLY A 59 -17.49 2.96 -5.71
CA GLY A 59 -17.45 4.10 -6.62
C GLY A 59 -16.66 3.86 -7.92
N ALA A 60 -15.74 4.76 -8.24
CA ALA A 60 -14.87 4.71 -9.42
C ALA A 60 -13.77 3.64 -9.32
N ASN A 61 -13.52 3.08 -8.13
CA ASN A 61 -12.48 2.08 -7.89
C ASN A 61 -13.04 0.64 -7.92
N LYS A 62 -14.29 0.46 -8.36
CA LYS A 62 -14.89 -0.86 -8.50
C LYS A 62 -14.15 -1.68 -9.54
N ALA A 63 -13.87 -2.94 -9.22
CA ALA A 63 -13.27 -3.92 -10.12
C ALA A 63 -14.11 -5.20 -10.20
N SER A 64 -14.09 -5.87 -11.36
CA SER A 64 -14.66 -7.22 -11.46
C SER A 64 -13.71 -8.22 -10.83
N VAL A 65 -14.22 -9.24 -10.14
CA VAL A 65 -13.39 -10.20 -9.41
C VAL A 65 -13.57 -11.58 -10.02
N LEU A 66 -12.48 -12.17 -10.48
CA LEU A 66 -12.46 -13.59 -10.83
C LEU A 66 -11.98 -14.40 -9.64
N LYS A 67 -12.76 -15.41 -9.24
CA LYS A 67 -12.45 -16.34 -8.16
C LYS A 67 -12.52 -17.77 -8.66
N ILE A 68 -11.48 -18.56 -8.38
CA ILE A 68 -11.41 -19.99 -8.67
C ILE A 68 -10.92 -20.69 -7.42
N GLY A 69 -11.79 -21.45 -6.74
CA GLY A 69 -11.42 -22.25 -5.56
C GLY A 69 -10.80 -21.45 -4.40
N MET A 70 -11.01 -20.13 -4.38
CA MET A 70 -10.55 -19.19 -3.36
C MET A 70 -11.62 -18.15 -3.11
N ASP A 71 -11.88 -17.87 -1.84
CA ASP A 71 -12.67 -16.72 -1.42
C ASP A 71 -11.77 -15.68 -0.75
N VAL A 72 -12.13 -14.41 -0.91
CA VAL A 72 -11.56 -13.36 -0.06
C VAL A 72 -12.10 -13.63 1.35
N GLN A 73 -11.28 -14.24 2.21
CA GLN A 73 -11.63 -14.56 3.61
C GLN A 73 -11.75 -13.30 4.50
N TYR A 74 -11.94 -12.13 3.91
CA TYR A 74 -12.00 -10.88 4.66
C TYR A 74 -13.27 -10.83 5.54
N SER A 75 -14.42 -11.27 5.02
CA SER A 75 -15.67 -11.31 5.81
C SER A 75 -15.67 -12.39 6.90
N SER A 76 -15.01 -13.53 6.68
CA SER A 76 -14.90 -14.62 7.66
C SER A 76 -13.86 -14.35 8.74
N ARG A 77 -12.74 -13.70 8.41
CA ARG A 77 -11.74 -13.27 9.40
C ARG A 77 -12.21 -12.05 10.21
N PHE A 78 -12.95 -11.15 9.59
CA PHE A 78 -13.43 -9.91 10.23
C PHE A 78 -14.97 -9.89 10.26
N PRO A 79 -15.64 -10.71 11.09
CA PRO A 79 -17.11 -10.73 11.17
C PRO A 79 -17.63 -9.37 11.69
N SER A 80 -18.54 -8.71 10.98
CA SER A 80 -18.90 -7.29 11.21
C SER A 80 -19.64 -6.97 12.51
N ASN A 81 -20.06 -7.96 13.30
CA ASN A 81 -21.15 -7.77 14.27
C ASN A 81 -20.72 -7.76 15.75
N HIS A 82 -19.43 -7.84 16.09
CA HIS A 82 -19.01 -8.13 17.47
C HIS A 82 -17.88 -7.25 18.05
N TYR A 83 -17.48 -6.16 17.40
CA TYR A 83 -16.43 -5.28 17.96
C TYR A 83 -16.79 -3.79 17.91
N PRO A 84 -16.29 -3.01 18.89
CA PRO A 84 -16.46 -1.57 18.91
C PRO A 84 -15.82 -0.90 17.68
N SER A 85 -16.43 0.20 17.21
CA SER A 85 -15.98 0.90 16.01
C SER A 85 -15.19 2.17 16.34
N GLY A 86 -13.99 2.27 15.79
CA GLY A 86 -13.23 3.53 15.75
C GLY A 86 -13.89 4.60 14.87
N LYS A 87 -13.31 5.79 14.89
CA LYS A 87 -13.82 6.97 14.15
C LYS A 87 -12.79 7.44 13.14
N ILE A 88 -13.27 7.94 12.01
CA ILE A 88 -12.45 8.62 11.00
C ILE A 88 -12.82 10.09 10.94
N GLU A 89 -11.83 10.95 11.07
CA GLU A 89 -11.92 12.39 10.82
C GLU A 89 -11.07 12.75 9.61
N THR A 90 -11.58 13.62 8.73
CA THR A 90 -10.84 14.07 7.54
C THR A 90 -10.52 15.55 7.67
N TYR A 91 -9.25 15.88 7.45
CA TYR A 91 -8.70 17.22 7.52
C TYR A 91 -8.23 17.67 6.14
N SER A 92 -8.45 18.94 5.83
CA SER A 92 -7.77 19.63 4.74
C SER A 92 -6.48 20.23 5.31
N PHE A 93 -5.33 19.73 4.88
CA PHE A 93 -4.02 20.10 5.42
C PHE A 93 -3.22 20.86 4.35
N TYR A 94 -2.92 22.14 4.62
CA TYR A 94 -2.01 22.92 3.78
C TYR A 94 -0.57 22.69 4.24
N SER A 95 0.30 22.31 3.31
CA SER A 95 1.74 22.16 3.54
C SER A 95 2.47 23.34 2.90
N SER A 96 3.29 24.05 3.69
CA SER A 96 4.17 25.09 3.16
C SER A 96 5.34 24.48 2.39
N ILE A 97 5.80 23.30 2.81
CA ILE A 97 6.91 22.57 2.17
C ILE A 97 6.52 22.06 0.77
N LEU A 98 5.31 21.53 0.64
CA LEU A 98 4.79 20.99 -0.62
C LEU A 98 4.05 22.03 -1.45
N ASN A 99 3.74 23.19 -0.86
CA ASN A 99 2.98 24.28 -1.44
C ASN A 99 1.66 23.81 -2.09
N ASN A 100 0.95 22.92 -1.40
CA ASN A 100 -0.35 22.44 -1.80
C ASN A 100 -1.18 22.05 -0.58
N THR A 101 -2.48 21.86 -0.81
CA THR A 101 -3.42 21.34 0.19
C THR A 101 -3.78 19.92 -0.17
N ARG A 102 -3.75 19.02 0.82
CA ARG A 102 -4.11 17.61 0.68
C ARG A 102 -5.11 17.19 1.75
N LYS A 103 -5.80 16.08 1.52
CA LYS A 103 -6.61 15.45 2.57
C LYS A 103 -5.74 14.56 3.43
N ILE A 104 -5.98 14.61 4.73
CA ILE A 104 -5.41 13.70 5.71
C ILE A 104 -6.54 13.13 6.53
N HIS A 105 -6.58 11.81 6.60
CA HIS A 105 -7.62 11.09 7.32
C HIS A 105 -7.02 10.49 8.57
N ILE A 106 -7.69 10.68 9.70
CA ILE A 106 -7.24 10.21 11.01
C ILE A 106 -8.24 9.18 11.51
N TYR A 107 -7.81 7.93 11.60
CA TYR A 107 -8.50 6.90 12.35
C TYR A 107 -8.09 6.97 13.81
N THR A 108 -9.07 6.97 14.70
CA THR A 108 -8.89 6.79 16.14
C THR A 108 -9.65 5.54 16.59
N PRO A 109 -9.08 4.75 17.52
CA PRO A 109 -9.73 3.54 18.02
C PRO A 109 -10.97 3.91 18.84
N HIS A 110 -11.83 2.93 19.08
CA HIS A 110 -13.03 3.12 19.90
C HIS A 110 -12.68 3.74 21.26
N ASP A 111 -13.53 4.66 21.74
CA ASP A 111 -13.37 5.42 22.99
C ASP A 111 -12.07 6.22 23.15
N TYR A 112 -11.32 6.48 22.06
CA TYR A 112 -10.15 7.34 22.14
C TYR A 112 -10.50 8.73 22.69
N SER A 113 -9.67 9.17 23.65
CA SER A 113 -9.69 10.51 24.24
C SER A 113 -8.26 10.93 24.60
N HIS A 114 -8.04 12.22 24.86
CA HIS A 114 -6.69 12.72 25.24
C HIS A 114 -6.19 12.14 26.58
N ASN A 115 -7.08 11.62 27.43
CA ASN A 115 -6.73 10.94 28.68
C ASN A 115 -6.47 9.43 28.48
N SER A 116 -6.56 8.93 27.25
CA SER A 116 -6.23 7.55 26.92
C SER A 116 -4.72 7.31 27.06
N TYR A 117 -4.33 6.04 27.16
CA TYR A 117 -2.93 5.65 27.06
C TYR A 117 -2.31 6.10 25.72
N LEU A 118 -0.98 6.20 25.71
CA LEU A 118 -0.22 6.47 24.49
C LEU A 118 -0.55 5.43 23.41
N GLN A 119 -0.85 5.93 22.21
CA GLN A 119 -1.20 5.11 21.06
C GLN A 119 0.03 4.86 20.18
N GLU A 120 0.09 3.68 19.55
CA GLU A 120 0.99 3.45 18.42
C GLU A 120 0.59 4.35 17.25
N LEU A 121 1.55 4.74 16.41
CA LEU A 121 1.31 5.60 15.25
C LEU A 121 1.53 4.84 13.95
N LEU A 122 0.51 4.79 13.10
CA LEU A 122 0.57 4.23 11.75
C LEU A 122 0.35 5.35 10.73
N ILE A 123 1.37 5.72 9.96
CA ILE A 123 1.26 6.67 8.85
C ILE A 123 1.22 5.90 7.53
N VAL A 124 0.23 6.17 6.69
CA VAL A 124 0.01 5.41 5.44
C VAL A 124 -0.21 6.33 4.26
N PHE A 125 0.49 6.05 3.15
CA PHE A 125 0.25 6.72 1.87
C PHE A 125 -1.01 6.19 1.19
N ASP A 126 -1.53 6.94 0.21
CA ASP A 126 -2.74 6.59 -0.56
C ASP A 126 -3.99 6.48 0.33
N GLY A 127 -4.21 7.52 1.15
CA GLY A 127 -5.19 7.53 2.24
C GLY A 127 -6.63 7.20 1.83
N ASN A 128 -7.10 7.76 0.72
CA ASN A 128 -8.44 7.51 0.20
C ASN A 128 -8.64 6.02 -0.14
N SER A 129 -7.66 5.39 -0.80
CA SER A 129 -7.73 3.96 -1.09
C SER A 129 -7.58 3.09 0.16
N PHE A 130 -6.73 3.51 1.09
CA PHE A 130 -6.57 2.83 2.38
C PHE A 130 -7.89 2.77 3.15
N ILE A 131 -8.66 3.85 3.14
CA ILE A 131 -9.92 3.95 3.90
C ILE A 131 -11.10 3.34 3.16
N ASN A 132 -11.26 3.65 1.87
CA ASN A 132 -12.47 3.29 1.14
C ASN A 132 -12.36 1.94 0.43
N ASP A 133 -11.18 1.57 -0.06
CA ASP A 133 -11.01 0.37 -0.89
C ASP A 133 -10.57 -0.85 -0.08
N LEU A 134 -9.73 -0.64 0.95
CA LEU A 134 -9.08 -1.73 1.70
C LEU A 134 -9.78 -2.08 3.03
N SER A 135 -10.96 -1.51 3.29
CA SER A 135 -11.74 -1.75 4.52
C SER A 135 -10.92 -1.58 5.81
N ILE A 136 -9.89 -0.73 5.81
CA ILE A 136 -8.91 -0.73 6.89
C ILE A 136 -9.52 -0.46 8.26
N THR A 137 -10.54 0.40 8.34
CA THR A 137 -11.26 0.69 9.58
C THR A 137 -11.74 -0.60 10.24
N LYS A 138 -12.33 -1.48 9.45
CA LYS A 138 -12.84 -2.77 9.90
C LYS A 138 -11.71 -3.70 10.33
N THR A 139 -10.61 -3.73 9.59
CA THR A 139 -9.39 -4.46 9.95
C THR A 139 -8.83 -3.99 11.29
N LEU A 140 -8.61 -2.67 11.46
CA LEU A 140 -8.02 -2.10 12.67
C LEU A 140 -8.93 -2.29 13.88
N ASN A 141 -10.24 -2.04 13.73
CA ASN A 141 -11.21 -2.28 14.80
C ASN A 141 -11.11 -3.72 15.32
N TYR A 142 -11.15 -4.70 14.42
CA TYR A 142 -11.07 -6.11 14.79
C TYR A 142 -9.71 -6.48 15.42
N LEU A 143 -8.60 -6.13 14.77
CA LEU A 143 -7.27 -6.52 15.25
C LEU A 143 -6.95 -5.89 16.62
N ILE A 144 -7.44 -4.68 16.89
CA ILE A 144 -7.30 -4.02 18.19
C ILE A 144 -8.20 -4.69 19.23
N TYR A 145 -9.46 -4.98 18.87
CA TYR A 145 -10.42 -5.64 19.76
C TYR A 145 -9.96 -7.05 20.19
N GLU A 146 -9.49 -7.86 19.24
CA GLU A 146 -8.94 -9.19 19.48
C GLU A 146 -7.52 -9.17 20.07
N LYS A 147 -6.93 -7.97 20.24
CA LYS A 147 -5.57 -7.76 20.76
C LYS A 147 -4.48 -8.44 19.92
N GLU A 148 -4.73 -8.67 18.63
CA GLU A 148 -3.71 -9.10 17.66
C GLU A 148 -2.69 -7.97 17.39
N ILE A 149 -3.12 -6.71 17.52
CA ILE A 149 -2.25 -5.53 17.48
C ILE A 149 -2.51 -4.61 18.69
N PRO A 150 -1.51 -3.84 19.13
CA PRO A 150 -1.74 -2.74 20.07
C PRO A 150 -2.69 -1.68 19.48
N SER A 151 -3.38 -0.97 20.38
CA SER A 151 -4.21 0.18 20.00
C SER A 151 -3.37 1.26 19.31
N CYS A 152 -3.87 1.79 18.21
CA CYS A 152 -3.12 2.73 17.37
C CYS A 152 -4.00 3.83 16.79
N ILE A 153 -3.36 4.95 16.47
CA ILE A 153 -3.91 6.01 15.62
C ILE A 153 -3.31 5.83 14.22
N ALA A 154 -4.16 5.79 13.20
CA ALA A 154 -3.71 5.70 11.83
C ALA A 154 -3.95 7.02 11.08
N VAL A 155 -2.94 7.50 10.37
CA VAL A 155 -2.91 8.74 9.61
C VAL A 155 -2.72 8.41 8.14
N ALA A 156 -3.78 8.51 7.37
CA ALA A 156 -3.81 8.19 5.95
C ALA A 156 -3.69 9.47 5.11
N ILE A 157 -2.70 9.54 4.22
CA ILE A 157 -2.34 10.76 3.48
C ILE A 157 -2.74 10.62 2.02
N ASP A 158 -3.58 11.53 1.53
CA ASP A 158 -3.89 11.60 0.10
C ASP A 158 -2.73 12.29 -0.65
N PRO A 159 -2.26 11.71 -1.77
CA PRO A 159 -1.34 12.40 -2.65
C PRO A 159 -2.05 13.47 -3.47
N VAL A 160 -1.32 14.54 -3.83
CA VAL A 160 -1.80 15.51 -4.84
C VAL A 160 -1.24 15.14 -6.21
N ASP A 161 0.08 14.98 -6.32
CA ASP A 161 0.74 14.32 -7.44
C ASP A 161 1.38 13.02 -6.93
N ARG A 162 0.66 11.90 -7.12
CA ARG A 162 1.10 10.61 -6.59
C ARG A 162 2.45 10.15 -7.15
N LEU A 163 2.72 10.41 -8.42
CA LEU A 163 3.93 9.94 -9.07
C LEU A 163 5.14 10.74 -8.57
N GLU A 164 5.03 12.06 -8.53
CA GLU A 164 6.09 12.95 -8.04
C GLU A 164 6.33 12.77 -6.54
N GLU A 165 5.27 12.73 -5.73
CA GLU A 165 5.38 12.74 -4.27
C GLU A 165 5.85 11.40 -3.69
N LEU A 166 5.54 10.27 -4.33
CA LEU A 166 5.86 8.93 -3.81
C LEU A 166 7.13 8.32 -4.42
N THR A 167 7.82 9.02 -5.33
CA THR A 167 9.04 8.52 -5.99
C THR A 167 10.28 9.27 -5.50
N TYR A 168 10.87 8.80 -4.40
CA TYR A 168 12.12 9.35 -3.83
C TYR A 168 12.09 10.87 -3.56
N ASN A 169 10.96 11.40 -3.07
CA ASN A 169 10.74 12.83 -2.93
C ASN A 169 11.20 13.37 -1.56
N ASP A 170 12.23 14.22 -1.57
CA ASP A 170 12.78 14.80 -0.34
C ASP A 170 11.86 15.84 0.30
N LYS A 171 11.06 16.56 -0.50
CA LYS A 171 10.06 17.49 0.06
C LYS A 171 8.97 16.72 0.78
N MET A 172 8.53 15.58 0.26
CA MET A 172 7.55 14.72 0.94
C MET A 172 8.10 14.21 2.29
N ASN A 173 9.36 13.76 2.33
CA ASN A 173 10.01 13.39 3.59
C ASN A 173 10.11 14.57 4.58
N THR A 174 10.41 15.77 4.09
CA THR A 174 10.49 16.97 4.92
C THR A 174 9.11 17.34 5.46
N PHE A 175 8.05 17.27 4.64
CA PHE A 175 6.67 17.46 5.08
C PHE A 175 6.29 16.49 6.19
N LEU A 176 6.57 15.19 6.02
CA LEU A 176 6.25 14.17 7.00
C LEU A 176 6.87 14.48 8.37
N THR A 177 8.13 14.90 8.38
CA THR A 177 8.93 15.06 9.61
C THR A 177 8.83 16.44 10.24
N LYS A 178 8.61 17.50 9.45
CA LYS A 178 8.63 18.89 9.92
C LYS A 178 7.26 19.53 10.06
N GLU A 179 6.25 19.04 9.35
CA GLU A 179 4.88 19.58 9.42
C GLU A 179 3.91 18.54 9.99
N LEU A 180 3.82 17.36 9.36
CA LEU A 180 2.79 16.39 9.70
C LEU A 180 3.00 15.76 11.08
N LEU A 181 4.18 15.21 11.36
CA LEU A 181 4.44 14.54 12.63
C LEU A 181 4.28 15.47 13.85
N PRO A 182 4.83 16.70 13.86
CA PRO A 182 4.58 17.66 14.96
C PRO A 182 3.10 17.98 15.14
N TRP A 183 2.35 18.14 14.05
CA TRP A 183 0.90 18.37 14.11
C TRP A 183 0.15 17.19 14.74
N ILE A 184 0.49 15.95 14.35
CA ILE A 184 -0.08 14.73 14.95
C ILE A 184 0.21 14.70 16.45
N GLN A 185 1.49 14.87 16.84
CA GLN A 185 1.92 14.77 18.24
C GLN A 185 1.34 15.86 19.14
N THR A 186 0.97 17.01 18.56
CA THR A 186 0.28 18.09 19.29
C THR A 186 -1.20 17.77 19.52
N LYS A 187 -1.84 17.11 18.55
CA LYS A 187 -3.28 16.88 18.52
C LYS A 187 -3.72 15.51 19.06
N TYR A 188 -2.80 14.54 19.12
CA TYR A 188 -3.09 13.17 19.49
C TYR A 188 -2.06 12.61 20.47
N HIS A 189 -2.53 11.77 21.40
CA HIS A 189 -1.72 11.18 22.44
C HIS A 189 -0.99 9.93 21.92
N VAL A 190 0.06 10.15 21.11
CA VAL A 190 0.85 9.10 20.46
C VAL A 190 2.25 8.99 21.04
N TYR A 191 2.85 7.80 20.96
CA TYR A 191 4.27 7.63 21.27
C TYR A 191 5.16 8.47 20.34
N GLN A 192 6.27 8.96 20.88
CA GLN A 192 7.24 9.80 20.14
C GLN A 192 8.51 9.04 19.71
N LYS A 193 8.78 7.86 20.29
CA LYS A 193 9.98 7.08 19.98
C LYS A 193 9.79 6.30 18.68
N ALA A 194 10.83 6.23 17.85
CA ALA A 194 10.81 5.60 16.52
C ALA A 194 10.14 4.22 16.47
N LYS A 195 10.45 3.35 17.44
CA LYS A 195 9.92 1.98 17.50
C LYS A 195 8.39 1.87 17.55
N HIS A 196 7.69 2.97 17.88
CA HIS A 196 6.24 3.05 17.95
C HIS A 196 5.59 3.77 16.75
N THR A 197 6.39 4.16 15.76
CA THR A 197 5.93 4.80 14.54
C THR A 197 6.18 3.87 13.38
N THR A 198 5.10 3.48 12.71
CA THR A 198 5.11 2.69 11.48
C THR A 198 4.75 3.58 10.31
N ILE A 199 5.55 3.55 9.24
CA ILE A 199 5.18 4.14 7.95
C ILE A 199 4.88 3.04 6.94
N ALA A 200 3.80 3.18 6.17
CA ALA A 200 3.30 2.12 5.32
C ALA A 200 2.78 2.60 3.96
N GLY A 201 2.71 1.68 3.01
CA GLY A 201 2.05 1.92 1.74
C GLY A 201 2.13 0.74 0.79
N PHE A 202 1.42 0.85 -0.33
CA PHE A 202 1.41 -0.15 -1.40
C PHE A 202 1.98 0.43 -2.70
N SER A 203 2.59 -0.40 -3.55
CA SER A 203 3.19 0.05 -4.82
C SER A 203 4.16 1.23 -4.61
N LEU A 204 3.95 2.39 -5.24
CA LEU A 204 4.74 3.61 -5.00
C LEU A 204 4.69 4.07 -3.53
N GLY A 205 3.57 3.92 -2.83
CA GLY A 205 3.49 4.20 -1.39
C GLY A 205 4.42 3.30 -0.57
N GLY A 206 4.62 2.05 -0.98
CA GLY A 206 5.57 1.13 -0.35
C GLY A 206 7.04 1.51 -0.61
N LEU A 207 7.33 2.10 -1.78
CA LEU A 207 8.63 2.72 -2.07
C LEU A 207 8.85 3.96 -1.20
N ALA A 208 7.87 4.87 -1.16
CA ALA A 208 7.93 6.10 -0.37
C ALA A 208 8.10 5.80 1.13
N ALA A 209 7.40 4.80 1.65
CA ALA A 209 7.52 4.37 3.05
C ALA A 209 8.94 3.89 3.39
N PHE A 210 9.54 3.05 2.53
CA PHE A 210 10.94 2.65 2.71
C PHE A 210 11.89 3.84 2.61
N TYR A 211 11.67 4.73 1.64
CA TYR A 211 12.52 5.91 1.47
C TYR A 211 12.50 6.79 2.71
N ALA A 212 11.31 7.11 3.21
CA ALA A 212 11.12 7.91 4.42
C ALA A 212 11.77 7.26 5.66
N ALA A 213 11.59 5.95 5.84
CA ALA A 213 12.15 5.21 6.97
C ALA A 213 13.67 5.14 6.94
N LEU A 214 14.28 4.90 5.78
CA LEU A 214 15.73 4.86 5.62
C LEU A 214 16.39 6.24 5.79
N GLN A 215 15.70 7.31 5.37
CA GLN A 215 16.17 8.68 5.56
C GLN A 215 15.97 9.18 6.99
N ASN A 216 14.98 8.64 7.72
CA ASN A 216 14.61 9.10 9.06
C ASN A 216 14.38 7.93 10.04
N PRO A 217 15.38 7.04 10.27
CA PRO A 217 15.20 5.85 11.10
C PRO A 217 14.94 6.18 12.58
N TYR A 218 15.33 7.38 13.03
CA TYR A 218 15.05 7.90 14.38
C TYR A 218 13.60 8.36 14.56
N ILE A 219 12.82 8.41 13.49
CA ILE A 219 11.40 8.80 13.48
C ILE A 219 10.53 7.59 13.14
N PHE A 220 10.88 6.84 12.09
CA PHE A 220 10.13 5.67 11.64
C PHE A 220 10.93 4.41 11.95
N GLY A 221 10.65 3.77 13.08
CA GLY A 221 11.31 2.52 13.49
C GLY A 221 10.72 1.29 12.81
N ASN A 222 9.57 1.42 12.13
CA ASN A 222 8.94 0.33 11.41
C ASN A 222 8.49 0.80 10.02
N VAL A 223 8.63 -0.07 9.03
CA VAL A 223 8.11 0.13 7.67
C VAL A 223 7.30 -1.09 7.23
N LEU A 224 6.11 -0.85 6.66
CA LEU A 224 5.27 -1.87 6.03
C LEU A 224 5.12 -1.56 4.54
N SER A 225 5.75 -2.37 3.70
CA SER A 225 5.74 -2.22 2.25
C SER A 225 4.99 -3.37 1.60
N MET A 226 3.92 -3.04 0.88
CA MET A 226 3.06 -4.02 0.19
C MET A 226 3.22 -3.89 -1.32
N SER A 227 3.79 -4.90 -1.97
CA SER A 227 4.19 -4.88 -3.38
C SER A 227 4.93 -3.57 -3.72
N GLY A 228 5.90 -3.18 -2.88
CA GLY A 228 6.57 -1.89 -3.02
C GLY A 228 7.28 -1.75 -4.37
N SER A 229 7.18 -0.59 -5.01
CA SER A 229 7.84 -0.27 -6.29
C SER A 229 9.35 -0.04 -6.14
N VAL A 230 10.01 -0.83 -5.31
CA VAL A 230 11.43 -0.69 -4.92
C VAL A 230 12.42 -0.97 -6.06
N HIS A 231 11.93 -1.43 -7.21
CA HIS A 231 12.69 -1.54 -8.46
C HIS A 231 12.85 -0.21 -9.21
N TRP A 232 12.08 0.82 -8.85
CA TRP A 232 12.14 2.12 -9.52
C TRP A 232 13.47 2.81 -9.25
N LYS A 233 14.01 3.45 -10.29
CA LYS A 233 15.29 4.17 -10.21
C LYS A 233 15.10 5.50 -9.52
N LYS A 234 16.01 5.81 -8.58
CA LYS A 234 16.19 7.16 -8.07
C LYS A 234 16.93 7.98 -9.11
N GLY A 235 16.49 9.20 -9.38
CA GLY A 235 17.20 10.11 -10.29
C GLY A 235 18.65 10.31 -9.85
N ASN A 236 19.58 10.38 -10.82
CA ASN A 236 21.02 10.53 -10.61
C ASN A 236 21.67 9.42 -9.76
N TYR A 237 21.06 8.24 -9.69
CA TYR A 237 21.63 7.07 -9.02
C TYR A 237 21.99 6.00 -10.06
N GLU A 238 23.29 5.79 -10.26
CA GLU A 238 23.83 4.98 -11.36
C GLU A 238 24.19 3.53 -10.98
N ASN A 239 23.76 3.06 -9.81
CA ASN A 239 24.03 1.68 -9.41
C ASN A 239 23.13 0.68 -10.16
N THR A 240 23.65 -0.52 -10.39
CA THR A 240 22.92 -1.65 -10.94
C THR A 240 21.90 -2.22 -9.95
N ILE A 241 22.18 -2.10 -8.65
CA ILE A 241 21.29 -2.49 -7.55
C ILE A 241 20.34 -1.33 -7.26
N PRO A 242 19.02 -1.54 -7.09
CA PRO A 242 18.09 -0.48 -6.71
C PRO A 242 18.49 0.23 -5.42
N TRP A 243 18.19 1.53 -5.33
CA TRP A 243 18.66 2.38 -4.24
C TRP A 243 18.28 1.84 -2.85
N ILE A 244 17.03 1.41 -2.68
CA ILE A 244 16.51 0.90 -1.40
C ILE A 244 17.28 -0.36 -0.96
N GLU A 245 17.50 -1.31 -1.87
CA GLU A 245 18.27 -2.53 -1.61
C GLU A 245 19.71 -2.20 -1.22
N ASN A 246 20.34 -1.26 -1.95
CA ASN A 246 21.70 -0.83 -1.65
C ASN A 246 21.81 -0.16 -0.28
N GLN A 247 20.87 0.72 0.08
CA GLN A 247 20.86 1.37 1.40
C GLN A 247 20.74 0.36 2.54
N ILE A 248 19.80 -0.59 2.44
CA ILE A 248 19.67 -1.65 3.45
C ILE A 248 20.95 -2.47 3.54
N SER A 249 21.54 -2.84 2.41
CA SER A 249 22.79 -3.60 2.39
C SER A 249 23.94 -2.86 3.07
N SER A 250 24.00 -1.53 2.92
CA SER A 250 25.04 -0.68 3.50
C SER A 250 24.76 -0.18 4.93
N ILE A 251 23.53 -0.37 5.45
CA ILE A 251 23.16 0.21 6.75
C ILE A 251 23.95 -0.43 7.89
N ASP A 252 24.38 0.39 8.85
CA ASP A 252 24.92 -0.09 10.12
C ASP A 252 23.77 -0.51 11.03
N SER A 253 23.56 -1.82 11.12
CA SER A 253 22.51 -2.44 11.93
C SER A 253 22.70 -2.30 13.44
N ASN A 254 23.89 -1.90 13.90
CA ASN A 254 24.11 -1.59 15.32
C ASN A 254 23.65 -0.17 15.68
N ALA A 255 23.75 0.76 14.72
CA ALA A 255 23.36 2.16 14.91
C ALA A 255 21.91 2.44 14.52
N THR A 256 21.33 1.62 13.63
CA THR A 256 19.97 1.80 13.12
C THR A 256 19.10 0.58 13.40
N HIS A 257 18.01 0.80 14.14
CA HIS A 257 16.96 -0.20 14.36
C HIS A 257 15.75 0.12 13.48
N LEU A 258 15.54 -0.68 12.45
CA LEU A 258 14.40 -0.58 11.53
C LEU A 258 13.77 -1.96 11.33
N ASN A 259 12.48 -2.09 11.66
CA ASN A 259 11.70 -3.30 11.38
C ASN A 259 11.04 -3.16 10.00
N SER A 260 11.27 -4.12 9.09
CA SER A 260 10.84 -4.03 7.68
C SER A 260 9.91 -5.16 7.25
N TYR A 261 8.61 -4.91 7.25
CA TYR A 261 7.59 -5.86 6.80
C TYR A 261 7.38 -5.73 5.29
N ILE A 262 7.72 -6.77 4.52
CA ILE A 262 7.67 -6.77 3.05
C ILE A 262 6.72 -7.84 2.54
N ALA A 263 5.53 -7.45 2.13
CA ALA A 263 4.59 -8.33 1.44
C ALA A 263 4.72 -8.15 -0.08
N VAL A 264 4.73 -9.23 -0.86
CA VAL A 264 4.74 -9.15 -2.33
C VAL A 264 3.99 -10.33 -2.95
N GLY A 265 3.13 -10.04 -3.92
CA GLY A 265 2.37 -11.04 -4.64
C GLY A 265 3.24 -11.89 -5.58
N LYS A 266 2.99 -13.20 -5.65
CA LYS A 266 3.74 -14.10 -6.55
C LYS A 266 3.44 -13.88 -8.04
N LEU A 267 2.38 -13.15 -8.35
CA LEU A 267 1.92 -12.87 -9.71
C LEU A 267 2.25 -11.44 -10.16
N GLU A 268 2.99 -10.69 -9.35
CA GLU A 268 3.53 -9.39 -9.72
C GLU A 268 4.47 -9.49 -10.92
N ASN A 269 4.69 -8.36 -11.61
CA ASN A 269 5.65 -8.31 -12.70
C ASN A 269 7.08 -8.64 -12.20
N GLU A 270 7.87 -9.26 -13.08
CA GLU A 270 9.20 -9.77 -12.73
C GLU A 270 10.15 -8.72 -12.10
N PRO A 271 10.26 -7.49 -12.63
CA PRO A 271 11.06 -6.45 -11.98
C PRO A 271 10.65 -6.16 -10.53
N LEU A 272 9.36 -5.99 -10.26
CA LEU A 272 8.83 -5.71 -8.92
C LEU A 272 9.06 -6.89 -7.98
N LEU A 273 8.70 -8.10 -8.41
CA LEU A 273 8.84 -9.31 -7.61
C LEU A 273 10.31 -9.59 -7.28
N THR A 274 11.19 -9.46 -8.27
CA THR A 274 12.64 -9.66 -8.10
C THR A 274 13.21 -8.66 -7.11
N ALA A 275 12.88 -7.37 -7.25
CA ALA A 275 13.41 -6.34 -6.36
C ALA A 275 12.91 -6.52 -4.92
N ASN A 276 11.63 -6.85 -4.70
CA ASN A 276 11.13 -7.10 -3.34
C ASN A 276 11.76 -8.35 -2.71
N ARG A 277 12.01 -9.42 -3.48
CA ARG A 277 12.72 -10.61 -2.99
C ARG A 277 14.17 -10.33 -2.62
N ARG A 278 14.87 -9.52 -3.43
CA ARG A 278 16.24 -9.09 -3.11
C ARG A 278 16.28 -8.19 -1.90
N LEU A 279 15.35 -7.24 -1.80
CA LEU A 279 15.21 -6.37 -0.65
C LEU A 279 14.93 -7.15 0.65
N TYR A 280 14.04 -8.15 0.57
CA TYR A 280 13.80 -9.08 1.66
C TYR A 280 15.08 -9.79 2.07
N LYS A 281 15.84 -10.34 1.10
CA LYS A 281 17.10 -11.02 1.38
C LYS A 281 18.15 -10.09 2.01
N ALA A 282 18.30 -8.87 1.50
CA ALA A 282 19.19 -7.86 2.08
C ALA A 282 18.79 -7.51 3.51
N SER A 283 17.47 -7.42 3.79
CA SER A 283 16.96 -7.20 5.14
C SER A 283 17.20 -8.42 6.06
N GLU A 284 17.05 -9.64 5.53
CA GLU A 284 17.33 -10.91 6.21
C GLU A 284 18.78 -11.05 6.64
N GLU A 285 19.72 -10.69 5.77
CA GLU A 285 21.14 -10.73 6.10
C GLU A 285 21.50 -9.78 7.25
N LYS A 286 20.69 -8.74 7.47
CA LYS A 286 20.77 -7.83 8.63
C LYS A 286 19.97 -8.32 9.85
N LYS A 287 19.10 -9.35 9.72
CA LYS A 287 18.25 -9.87 10.82
C LYS A 287 19.00 -10.51 11.97
N TYR A 288 20.26 -10.90 11.79
CA TYR A 288 21.08 -11.28 12.94
C TYR A 288 21.32 -10.09 13.91
N GLN A 289 20.82 -8.88 13.60
CA GLN A 289 20.94 -7.70 14.45
C GLN A 289 19.70 -6.78 14.61
N SER A 290 18.57 -6.91 13.88
CA SER A 290 17.28 -6.21 14.22
C SER A 290 16.12 -6.25 13.20
N PHE A 291 16.24 -6.87 12.02
CA PHE A 291 15.15 -6.83 11.02
C PHE A 291 14.10 -7.95 11.27
N LYS A 292 12.87 -7.83 10.77
CA LYS A 292 11.88 -8.92 10.58
C LYS A 292 11.12 -8.62 9.30
N ALA A 293 10.95 -9.61 8.43
CA ALA A 293 10.36 -9.51 7.11
C ALA A 293 9.56 -10.80 6.87
N ASP A 294 8.34 -10.68 6.33
CA ASP A 294 7.39 -11.78 6.11
C ASP A 294 6.74 -11.61 4.72
N VAL A 295 6.87 -12.61 3.83
CA VAL A 295 6.25 -12.57 2.49
C VAL A 295 4.84 -13.15 2.53
N ILE A 296 3.82 -12.30 2.37
CA ILE A 296 2.44 -12.74 2.15
C ILE A 296 2.22 -12.90 0.64
N ALA A 297 2.05 -14.14 0.20
CA ALA A 297 1.72 -14.44 -1.19
C ALA A 297 0.23 -14.17 -1.45
N CYS A 298 -0.11 -12.95 -1.89
CA CYS A 298 -1.43 -12.61 -2.42
C CYS A 298 -1.41 -12.58 -3.96
N GLY A 299 -2.60 -12.64 -4.59
CA GLY A 299 -2.76 -12.47 -6.03
C GLY A 299 -2.17 -11.14 -6.52
N GLY A 300 -1.80 -11.07 -7.80
CA GLY A 300 -1.27 -9.85 -8.44
C GLY A 300 -2.29 -9.21 -9.36
N GLU A 301 -2.00 -7.99 -9.79
CA GLU A 301 -2.81 -7.22 -10.74
C GLU A 301 -2.58 -7.72 -12.18
N LYS A 302 -3.65 -8.07 -12.91
CA LYS A 302 -3.59 -8.41 -14.34
C LYS A 302 -4.70 -7.70 -15.10
N SER A 303 -4.32 -6.96 -16.15
CA SER A 303 -5.24 -6.28 -17.08
C SER A 303 -5.33 -7.01 -18.44
N TYR A 304 -6.50 -6.94 -19.07
CA TYR A 304 -6.85 -7.55 -20.38
C TYR A 304 -7.52 -6.48 -21.26
N SER A 305 -7.34 -6.56 -22.60
CA SER A 305 -7.88 -5.58 -23.56
C SER A 305 -8.67 -6.23 -24.71
N MET A 306 -9.65 -5.52 -25.26
CA MET A 306 -10.29 -5.79 -26.56
C MET A 306 -9.64 -4.91 -27.63
N ASP A 307 -9.18 -5.55 -28.70
CA ASP A 307 -8.79 -4.88 -29.96
C ASP A 307 -10.02 -4.67 -30.87
#